data_AF-A0A968BSD9-F1
#
_entry.id   AF-A0A968BSD9-F1
#
_cell.length_a   1.000
_cell.length_b   1.000
_cell.length_c   1.000
_cell.angle_alpha   90.00
_cell.angle_beta   90.00
_cell.angle_gamma   90.00
#
_symmetry.space_group_name_H-M   'P 1'
#
loop_
_entity.id
_entity.type
_entity.pdbx_description
1 polymer ?
#
loop_
_entity_poly.entity_id
_entity_poly.type
_entity_poly.pdbx_seq_one_letter_code
_entity_poly.pdbx_strand_id
1 'polypeptide(L)'
;MKKVVSAFSVKSLRAKTVLWALLPTTLVLVVVTIIALYAYEQVAREVIQERDAELARISAARLSERLGQYSGILQSVAAEDDLQSMEPARLRSALDGAQNQLYVFDAGVVVYDSEGVALWSHPFAPERRGTDFPVTPEFDKVRQTLRPAFSDVFKDAIS
;
A
#
# COMPACT_ATOMS: atom_id res chain seq x y z
N MET A 1 -19.34 -45.04 -1.27
CA MET A 1 -20.28 -45.58 -2.29
C MET A 1 -21.72 -45.46 -1.81
N LYS A 2 -22.49 -44.61 -2.50
CA LYS A 2 -23.96 -44.52 -2.63
C LYS A 2 -24.82 -45.44 -1.74
N LYS A 3 -25.50 -44.88 -0.74
CA LYS A 3 -26.85 -45.31 -0.36
C LYS A 3 -27.82 -44.20 -0.76
N VAL A 4 -28.10 -44.18 -2.05
CA VAL A 4 -29.04 -43.25 -2.68
C VAL A 4 -30.43 -43.82 -2.47
N VAL A 5 -31.24 -43.05 -1.73
CA VAL A 5 -32.70 -42.91 -1.86
C VAL A 5 -33.46 -44.25 -1.85
N SER A 6 -33.96 -44.61 -0.66
CA SER A 6 -34.91 -45.70 -0.51
C SER A 6 -36.09 -45.50 -1.45
N ALA A 7 -36.25 -46.45 -2.36
CA ALA A 7 -37.34 -46.54 -3.31
C ALA A 7 -38.69 -46.48 -2.58
N PHE A 8 -39.38 -45.34 -2.70
CA PHE A 8 -40.81 -45.26 -2.42
C PHE A 8 -41.54 -46.03 -3.52
N SER A 9 -41.83 -47.30 -3.25
CA SER A 9 -42.68 -48.14 -4.11
C SER A 9 -44.13 -47.64 -4.00
N VAL A 10 -44.59 -46.86 -4.97
CA VAL A 10 -45.97 -46.35 -5.02
C VAL A 10 -46.77 -47.03 -6.14
N LYS A 11 -47.32 -48.21 -5.84
CA LYS A 11 -48.48 -48.76 -6.55
C LYS A 11 -49.77 -48.17 -5.95
N SER A 12 -50.09 -46.91 -6.25
CA SER A 12 -51.47 -46.43 -6.17
C SER A 12 -51.67 -45.14 -6.98
N LEU A 13 -52.77 -45.05 -7.73
CA LEU A 13 -53.15 -43.85 -8.50
C LEU A 13 -53.23 -42.58 -7.64
N ARG A 14 -53.49 -42.74 -6.34
CA ARG A 14 -53.56 -41.65 -5.35
C ARG A 14 -52.20 -41.06 -5.03
N ALA A 15 -51.15 -41.88 -4.97
CA ALA A 15 -49.78 -41.38 -4.80
C ALA A 15 -49.31 -40.57 -6.01
N LYS A 16 -49.74 -40.94 -7.23
CA LYS A 16 -49.40 -40.20 -8.46
C LYS A 16 -50.02 -38.80 -8.47
N THR A 17 -51.24 -38.64 -7.96
CA THR A 17 -51.91 -37.32 -7.86
C THR A 17 -51.30 -36.45 -6.77
N VAL A 18 -51.01 -37.00 -5.59
CA VAL A 18 -50.33 -36.27 -4.51
C VAL A 18 -48.93 -35.86 -4.93
N LEU A 19 -48.16 -36.75 -5.57
CA LEU A 19 -46.82 -36.44 -6.06
C LEU A 19 -46.84 -35.34 -7.13
N TRP A 20 -47.86 -35.31 -7.98
CA TRP A 20 -48.02 -34.30 -9.03
C TRP A 20 -48.41 -32.92 -8.47
N ALA A 21 -49.14 -32.87 -7.35
CA ALA A 21 -49.43 -31.62 -6.63
C ALA A 21 -48.25 -31.12 -5.77
N LEU A 22 -47.40 -32.04 -5.28
CA LEU A 22 -46.25 -31.69 -4.47
C LEU A 22 -45.09 -31.13 -5.31
N LEU A 23 -44.92 -31.66 -6.53
CA LEU A 23 -43.86 -31.27 -7.47
C LEU A 23 -43.76 -29.75 -7.72
N PRO A 24 -44.84 -29.03 -8.09
CA PRO A 24 -44.76 -27.60 -8.33
C PRO A 24 -44.41 -26.81 -7.07
N THR A 25 -44.91 -27.24 -5.91
CA THR A 25 -44.62 -26.57 -4.63
C THR A 25 -43.14 -26.71 -4.27
N THR A 26 -42.58 -27.90 -4.42
CA THR A 26 -41.14 -28.12 -4.20
C THR A 26 -40.28 -27.37 -5.21
N LEU A 27 -40.74 -27.26 -6.46
CA LEU A 27 -40.03 -26.52 -7.50
C LEU A 27 -39.96 -25.02 -7.14
N VAL A 28 -41.07 -24.43 -6.71
CA VAL A 28 -41.10 -23.02 -6.26
C VAL A 28 -40.16 -22.82 -5.07
N LEU A 29 -40.17 -23.72 -4.08
CA LEU A 29 -39.25 -23.66 -2.92
C LEU A 29 -37.77 -23.71 -3.34
N VAL A 30 -37.43 -24.58 -4.29
CA VAL A 30 -36.07 -24.68 -4.82
C VAL A 30 -35.68 -23.39 -5.54
N VAL A 31 -36.56 -22.84 -6.38
CA VAL A 31 -36.30 -21.58 -7.10
C VAL A 31 -36.11 -20.41 -6.12
N VAL A 32 -36.97 -20.29 -5.10
CA VAL A 32 -36.84 -19.26 -4.06
C VAL A 32 -35.52 -19.41 -3.29
N THR A 33 -35.13 -20.64 -2.95
CA THR A 33 -33.85 -20.91 -2.27
C THR A 33 -32.65 -20.51 -3.14
N ILE A 34 -32.68 -20.84 -4.43
CA ILE A 34 -31.62 -20.44 -5.39
C ILE A 34 -31.53 -18.91 -5.47
N ILE A 35 -32.66 -18.22 -5.64
CA ILE A 35 -32.69 -16.75 -5.70
C ILE A 35 -32.13 -16.14 -4.41
N ALA A 36 -32.52 -16.66 -3.25
CA ALA A 36 -32.02 -16.19 -1.96
C ALA A 36 -30.49 -16.37 -1.86
N LEU A 37 -29.96 -17.54 -2.23
CA LEU A 37 -28.52 -17.81 -2.22
C LEU A 37 -27.75 -16.87 -3.18
N TYR A 38 -28.27 -16.65 -4.39
CA TYR A 38 -27.67 -15.70 -5.34
C TYR A 38 -27.69 -14.26 -4.83
N ALA A 39 -28.78 -13.83 -4.18
CA ALA A 39 -28.87 -12.50 -3.59
C ALA A 39 -27.83 -12.31 -2.46
N TYR A 40 -27.60 -13.33 -1.64
CA TYR A 40 -26.53 -13.31 -0.63
C TYR A 40 -25.14 -13.19 -1.23
N GLU A 41 -24.84 -13.90 -2.33
CA GLU A 41 -23.55 -13.79 -3.01
C GLU A 41 -23.31 -12.42 -3.65
N GLN A 42 -24.37 -11.78 -4.18
CA GLN A 42 -24.27 -10.46 -4.81
C GLN A 42 -23.94 -9.37 -3.77
N VAL A 43 -24.67 -9.37 -2.64
CA VAL A 43 -24.48 -8.40 -1.54
C VAL A 43 -23.13 -8.58 -0.86
N ALA A 44 -22.68 -9.83 -0.67
CA ALA A 44 -21.35 -10.08 -0.11
C ALA A 44 -20.22 -9.56 -1.02
N ARG A 45 -20.41 -9.59 -2.33
CA ARG A 45 -19.39 -9.15 -3.31
C ARG A 45 -19.28 -7.64 -3.41
N GLU A 46 -20.41 -6.92 -3.35
CA GLU A 46 -20.42 -5.44 -3.33
C GLU A 46 -19.85 -4.89 -2.01
N VAL A 47 -20.19 -5.47 -0.86
CA VAL A 47 -19.69 -5.01 0.44
C VAL A 47 -18.19 -5.22 0.58
N ILE A 48 -17.62 -6.31 0.06
CA ILE A 48 -16.17 -6.55 0.16
C ILE A 48 -15.39 -5.56 -0.73
N GLN A 49 -15.86 -5.29 -1.95
CA GLN A 49 -15.16 -4.38 -2.87
C GLN A 49 -15.15 -2.93 -2.40
N GLU A 50 -16.26 -2.43 -1.86
CA GLU A 50 -16.33 -1.07 -1.33
C GLU A 50 -15.47 -0.90 -0.08
N ARG A 51 -15.44 -1.93 0.79
CA ARG A 51 -14.62 -1.93 2.00
C ARG A 51 -13.13 -2.00 1.68
N ASP A 52 -12.72 -2.82 0.74
CA ASP A 52 -11.31 -2.94 0.35
C ASP A 52 -10.81 -1.67 -0.34
N ALA A 53 -11.63 -1.04 -1.19
CA ALA A 53 -11.31 0.24 -1.81
C ALA A 53 -11.17 1.36 -0.76
N GLU A 54 -12.05 1.39 0.24
CA GLU A 54 -11.99 2.39 1.31
C GLU A 54 -10.78 2.18 2.22
N LEU A 55 -10.46 0.92 2.56
CA LEU A 55 -9.25 0.59 3.32
C LEU A 55 -7.98 0.94 2.53
N ALA A 56 -7.94 0.67 1.23
CA ALA A 56 -6.84 1.06 0.36
C ALA A 56 -6.70 2.59 0.31
N ARG A 57 -7.81 3.32 0.17
CA ARG A 57 -7.84 4.79 0.17
C ARG A 57 -7.31 5.38 1.48
N ILE A 58 -7.79 4.88 2.62
CA ILE A 58 -7.32 5.31 3.95
C ILE A 58 -5.84 4.99 4.13
N SER A 59 -5.39 3.81 3.71
CA SER A 59 -3.99 3.40 3.83
C SER A 59 -3.09 4.26 2.96
N ALA A 60 -3.49 4.55 1.72
CA ALA A 60 -2.78 5.45 0.82
C ALA A 60 -2.70 6.87 1.38
N ALA A 61 -3.80 7.39 1.93
CA ALA A 61 -3.81 8.70 2.57
C ALA A 61 -2.85 8.77 3.76
N ARG A 62 -2.87 7.75 4.63
CA ARG A 62 -1.94 7.66 5.77
C ARG A 62 -0.48 7.55 5.33
N LEU A 63 -0.21 6.79 4.27
CA LEU A 63 1.13 6.68 3.71
C LEU A 63 1.60 8.03 3.16
N SER A 64 0.76 8.71 2.37
CA SER A 64 1.05 10.04 1.83
C SER A 64 1.33 11.05 2.94
N GLU A 65 0.54 11.04 4.01
CA GLU A 65 0.73 11.91 5.17
C GLU A 65 2.07 11.66 5.85
N ARG A 66 2.41 10.39 6.11
CA ARG A 66 3.71 10.02 6.71
C ARG A 66 4.89 10.44 5.82
N LEU A 67 4.81 10.18 4.51
CA LEU A 67 5.84 10.62 3.56
C LEU A 67 5.98 12.15 3.54
N GLY A 68 4.85 12.87 3.64
CA GLY A 68 4.83 14.32 3.82
C GLY A 68 5.60 14.75 5.07
N GLN A 69 5.36 14.12 6.21
CA GLN A 69 6.04 14.41 7.48
C GLN A 69 7.57 14.19 7.38
N TYR A 70 8.01 13.06 6.80
CA TYR A 70 9.43 12.81 6.58
C TYR A 70 10.07 13.86 5.68
N SER A 71 9.42 14.19 4.57
CA SER A 71 9.91 15.23 3.65
C SER A 71 9.95 16.61 4.31
N GLY A 72 9.02 16.89 5.23
CA GLY A 72 8.95 18.16 5.97
C GLY A 72 10.13 18.31 6.93
N ILE A 73 10.54 17.24 7.61
CA ILE A 73 11.74 17.25 8.47
C ILE A 73 12.98 17.58 7.63
N LEU A 74 13.19 16.88 6.50
CA LEU A 74 14.35 17.13 5.64
C LEU A 74 14.35 18.53 5.04
N GLN A 75 13.18 19.05 4.63
CA GLN A 75 13.06 20.42 4.13
C GLN A 75 13.34 21.45 5.21
N SER A 76 12.86 21.24 6.44
CA SER A 76 13.10 22.14 7.57
C SER A 76 14.59 22.23 7.89
N VAL A 77 15.29 21.08 7.90
CA VAL A 77 16.73 21.04 8.09
C VAL A 77 17.44 21.70 6.91
N ALA A 78 17.09 21.34 5.68
CA ALA A 78 17.71 21.92 4.48
C ALA A 78 17.50 23.44 4.34
N ALA A 79 16.43 23.99 4.91
CA ALA A 79 16.13 25.43 4.87
C ALA A 79 16.94 26.25 5.89
N GLU A 80 17.74 25.62 6.76
CA GLU A 80 18.57 26.32 7.73
C GLU A 80 19.73 27.06 7.03
N ASP A 81 19.97 28.31 7.41
CA ASP A 81 20.93 29.21 6.72
C ASP A 81 22.35 28.61 6.68
N ASP A 82 22.76 27.92 7.75
CA ASP A 82 24.07 27.25 7.82
C ASP A 82 24.19 26.09 6.82
N LEU A 83 23.10 25.39 6.52
CA LEU A 83 23.03 24.33 5.51
C LEU A 83 23.00 24.90 4.09
N GLN A 84 22.28 26.01 3.87
CA GLN A 84 22.25 26.72 2.58
C GLN A 84 23.61 27.33 2.22
N SER A 85 24.43 27.68 3.21
CA SER A 85 25.76 28.23 2.97
C SER A 85 26.72 27.27 2.24
N MET A 86 26.44 25.96 2.30
CA MET A 86 27.28 24.88 1.75
C MET A 86 28.75 24.90 2.25
N GLU A 87 29.04 25.68 3.31
CA GLU A 87 30.35 25.74 3.95
C GLU A 87 30.56 24.49 4.83
N PRO A 88 31.58 23.65 4.56
CA PRO A 88 31.71 22.34 5.22
C PRO A 88 31.78 22.38 6.76
N ALA A 89 32.29 23.48 7.33
CA ALA A 89 32.36 23.64 8.79
C ALA A 89 30.99 23.96 9.40
N ARG A 90 30.21 24.85 8.76
CA ARG A 90 28.87 25.23 9.20
C ARG A 90 27.87 24.12 8.96
N LEU A 91 27.96 23.47 7.81
CA LEU A 91 27.16 22.29 7.44
C LEU A 91 27.23 21.21 8.51
N ARG A 92 28.44 20.84 8.95
CA ARG A 92 28.63 19.81 10.00
C ARG A 92 28.01 20.24 11.31
N SER A 93 28.24 21.48 11.74
CA SER A 93 27.68 22.00 12.99
C SER A 93 26.14 22.01 12.98
N ALA A 94 25.53 22.42 11.87
CA ALA A 94 24.08 22.42 11.71
C ALA A 94 23.50 20.99 11.72
N LEU A 95 24.13 20.07 10.98
CA LEU A 95 23.70 18.67 10.92
C LEU A 95 23.90 17.94 12.26
N ASP A 96 24.94 18.28 13.02
CA ASP A 96 25.15 17.78 14.38
C ASP A 96 24.06 18.25 15.33
N GLY A 97 23.62 19.51 15.24
CA GLY A 97 22.47 20.03 15.97
C GLY A 97 21.13 19.39 15.56
N ALA A 98 21.00 19.03 14.27
CA ALA A 98 19.80 18.41 13.71
C ALA A 98 19.73 16.89 13.92
N GLN A 99 20.77 16.23 14.46
CA GLN A 99 20.82 14.76 14.61
C GLN A 99 19.58 14.18 15.29
N ASN A 100 19.05 14.86 16.32
CA ASN A 100 17.86 14.38 17.03
C ASN A 100 16.60 14.38 16.16
N GLN A 101 16.51 15.29 15.19
CA GLN A 101 15.41 15.32 14.20
C GLN A 101 15.63 14.27 13.10
N LEU A 102 16.89 14.03 12.72
CA LEU A 102 17.28 13.07 11.68
C LEU A 102 17.25 11.61 12.16
N TYR A 103 17.14 11.35 13.46
CA TYR A 103 17.06 10.00 14.03
C TYR A 103 15.89 9.16 13.47
N VAL A 104 14.86 9.81 12.95
CA VAL A 104 13.73 9.13 12.31
C VAL A 104 14.12 8.38 11.01
N PHE A 105 15.29 8.69 10.44
CA PHE A 105 15.87 8.04 9.27
C PHE A 105 16.90 7.01 9.72
N ASP A 106 16.43 5.81 9.98
CA ASP A 106 17.19 4.64 10.45
C ASP A 106 18.30 4.18 9.48
N ALA A 107 18.05 4.24 8.18
CA ALA A 107 19.05 3.94 7.15
C ALA A 107 20.11 5.06 7.01
N GLY A 108 19.82 6.25 7.54
CA GLY A 108 20.68 7.41 7.50
C GLY A 108 20.25 8.51 6.53
N VAL A 109 21.02 9.59 6.53
CA VAL A 109 20.83 10.81 5.74
C VAL A 109 22.14 11.16 5.05
N VAL A 110 22.05 11.60 3.79
CA VAL A 110 23.20 12.03 2.99
C VAL A 110 22.89 13.42 2.43
N VAL A 111 23.89 14.30 2.46
CA VAL A 111 23.81 15.65 1.88
C VAL A 111 24.72 15.70 0.67
N TYR A 112 24.16 16.20 -0.44
CA TYR A 112 24.84 16.31 -1.73
C TYR A 112 25.04 17.77 -2.11
N ASP A 113 26.08 18.02 -2.91
CA ASP A 113 26.25 19.30 -3.60
C ASP A 113 25.40 19.37 -4.89
N SER A 114 25.55 20.47 -5.62
CA SER A 114 24.87 20.70 -6.90
C SER A 114 25.28 19.75 -8.03
N GLU A 115 26.43 19.11 -7.91
CA GLU A 115 26.97 18.14 -8.88
C GLU A 115 26.56 16.70 -8.53
N GLY A 116 25.89 16.50 -7.39
CA GLY A 116 25.45 15.19 -6.91
C GLY A 116 26.52 14.45 -6.10
N VAL A 117 27.58 15.14 -5.66
CA VAL A 117 28.63 14.56 -4.83
C VAL A 117 28.23 14.63 -3.36
N ALA A 118 28.32 13.50 -2.65
CA ALA A 118 28.02 13.45 -1.23
C ALA A 118 29.06 14.22 -0.38
N LEU A 119 28.63 15.33 0.23
CA LEU A 119 29.44 16.15 1.13
C LEU A 119 29.44 15.60 2.57
N TRP A 120 28.35 14.95 2.98
CA TRP A 120 28.16 14.44 4.34
C TRP A 120 27.21 13.24 4.36
N SER A 121 27.42 12.32 5.31
CA SER A 121 26.51 11.20 5.57
C SER A 121 26.48 10.81 7.05
N HIS A 122 25.31 10.41 7.52
CA HIS A 122 25.12 9.75 8.82
C HIS A 122 24.21 8.53 8.68
N PRO A 123 24.56 7.35 9.21
CA PRO A 123 25.89 7.03 9.75
C PRO A 123 26.94 7.20 8.65
N PHE A 124 28.19 7.41 9.07
CA PHE A 124 29.27 7.58 8.13
C PHE A 124 29.48 6.28 7.33
N ALA A 125 29.10 6.30 6.05
CA ALA A 125 29.21 5.18 5.13
C ALA A 125 30.10 5.59 3.95
N PRO A 126 31.34 5.08 3.83
CA PRO A 126 32.24 5.44 2.74
C PRO A 126 31.72 4.99 1.38
N GLU A 127 30.95 3.89 1.29
CA GLU A 127 30.29 3.48 0.04
C GLU A 127 29.24 4.48 -0.48
N ARG A 128 28.71 5.36 0.39
CA ARG A 128 27.74 6.41 0.00
C ARG A 128 28.42 7.72 -0.39
N ARG A 129 29.75 7.73 -0.49
CA ARG A 129 30.56 8.90 -0.84
C ARG A 129 31.04 8.77 -2.28
N GLY A 130 30.68 9.72 -3.16
CA GLY A 130 31.06 9.69 -4.58
C GLY A 130 29.84 9.79 -5.51
N THR A 131 29.96 9.28 -6.74
CA THR A 131 28.95 9.40 -7.81
C THR A 131 27.96 8.23 -7.91
N ASP A 132 28.23 7.12 -7.23
CA ASP A 132 27.42 5.88 -7.35
C ASP A 132 26.12 5.92 -6.52
N PHE A 133 25.99 6.92 -5.65
CA PHE A 133 24.83 7.18 -4.81
C PHE A 133 24.68 8.70 -4.69
N PRO A 134 23.51 9.31 -5.00
CA PRO A 134 22.17 8.74 -5.00
C PRO A 134 21.70 8.21 -6.36
N VAL A 135 20.54 7.53 -6.37
CA VAL A 135 19.83 7.12 -7.59
C VAL A 135 19.57 8.37 -8.45
N THR A 136 20.25 8.45 -9.60
CA THR A 136 20.37 9.68 -10.42
C THR A 136 19.01 10.25 -10.89
N PRO A 137 18.04 9.43 -11.35
CA PRO A 137 16.73 9.92 -11.78
C PRO A 137 15.94 10.68 -10.71
N GLU A 138 15.98 10.24 -9.45
CA GLU A 138 15.24 10.87 -8.35
C GLU A 138 15.90 12.20 -7.97
N PHE A 139 17.23 12.23 -7.95
CA PHE A 139 17.98 13.44 -7.70
C PHE A 139 17.73 14.49 -8.79
N ASP A 140 17.70 14.07 -10.05
CA ASP A 140 17.36 14.96 -11.17
C ASP A 140 15.93 15.48 -11.09
N LYS A 141 14.96 14.66 -10.65
CA LYS A 141 13.58 15.13 -10.40
C LYS A 141 13.55 16.21 -9.33
N VAL A 142 14.28 16.04 -8.22
CA VAL A 142 14.36 17.06 -7.16
C VAL A 142 14.96 18.35 -7.72
N ARG A 143 16.05 18.27 -8.49
CA ARG A 143 16.68 19.45 -9.12
C ARG A 143 15.76 20.18 -10.09
N GLN A 144 14.99 19.46 -10.89
CA GLN A 144 14.11 20.04 -11.90
C GLN A 144 12.83 20.63 -11.31
N THR A 145 12.26 19.97 -10.30
CA THR A 145 10.95 20.35 -9.74
C THR A 145 11.05 21.20 -8.49
N LEU A 146 12.22 21.20 -7.82
CA LEU A 146 12.43 21.75 -6.49
C LEU A 146 11.41 21.23 -5.47
N ARG A 147 10.97 19.97 -5.66
CA ARG A 147 10.04 19.27 -4.79
C ARG A 147 10.66 17.97 -4.29
N PRO A 148 10.27 17.48 -3.11
CA PRO A 148 10.65 16.17 -2.66
C PRO A 148 10.30 15.10 -3.69
N ALA A 149 11.25 14.21 -3.98
CA ALA A 149 11.03 13.02 -4.79
C ALA A 149 11.23 11.77 -3.92
N PHE A 150 10.51 10.72 -4.28
CA PHE A 150 10.57 9.43 -3.60
C PHE A 150 10.94 8.36 -4.64
N SER A 151 11.86 7.47 -4.27
CA SER A 151 12.21 6.32 -5.11
C SER A 151 11.10 5.27 -5.09
N ASP A 152 11.03 4.47 -6.15
CA ASP A 152 10.11 3.35 -6.24
C ASP A 152 10.77 2.11 -5.64
N VAL A 153 10.32 1.67 -4.46
CA VAL A 153 10.90 0.51 -3.74
C VAL A 153 10.86 -0.78 -4.58
N PHE A 154 9.96 -0.88 -5.57
CA PHE A 154 9.87 -2.06 -6.44
C PHE A 154 10.82 -2.00 -7.65
N LYS A 155 11.30 -0.81 -8.03
CA LYS A 155 12.18 -0.62 -9.20
C LYS A 155 13.60 -0.23 -8.83
N ASP A 156 13.73 0.55 -7.76
CA ASP A 156 14.96 1.20 -7.33
C ASP A 156 15.47 0.59 -6.01
N ALA A 157 15.24 -0.72 -5.83
CA ALA A 157 15.67 -1.43 -4.64
C ALA A 157 17.19 -1.27 -4.44
N ILE A 158 17.55 -0.60 -3.36
CA ILE A 158 18.93 -0.39 -2.95
C ILE A 158 19.44 -1.74 -2.43
N SER A 159 20.30 -2.41 -3.19
CA SER A 159 20.96 -3.65 -2.77
C SER A 159 22.07 -3.40 -1.76
#